data_AF-A0A6G4XF46-F1
#
_entry.id   AF-A0A6G4XF46-F1
#
_cell.length_a   1.000
_cell.length_b   1.000
_cell.length_c   1.000
_cell.angle_alpha   90.00
_cell.angle_beta   90.00
_cell.angle_gamma   90.00
#
_symmetry.space_group_name_H-M   'P 1'
#
loop_
_entity.id
_entity.type
_entity.pdbx_description
1 polymer ?
#
loop_
_entity_poly.entity_id
_entity_poly.type
_entity_poly.pdbx_seq_one_letter_code
_entity_poly.pdbx_strand_id
1 'polypeptide(L)'
;MTDQQLTPGAPGQPGIPAQQSWGGVTQVEPEGPATWVQPPPPKPSLKDRRVLRAVARWTLAVLVCGGLGAGSAYAITTMERTDVPGLATQSDGRWEYPELKLPALPAGKPQPFGEANPGEIHHAALTELLLPAPAGAKGDTGAKAVKSSEFAEQYVKEERTDIVNGLRDFGAREIVARSWTAPNGTESRIYLVRFPSVGYKDAFMDTILAPGGDVGANLEGVGSTAIDERWENPREGWNTEHYVYETNEEGDGRVAYLASGDTLGLVVQSHKGRGADRTPFHQSVVLQTQLLS
;
A
#
# COMPACT_ATOMS: atom_id res chain seq x y z
N MET A 1 32.77 -64.93 23.70
CA MET A 1 33.98 -65.68 24.08
C MET A 1 35.14 -64.96 23.41
N THR A 2 36.14 -64.39 24.04
CA THR A 2 36.55 -64.14 25.42
C THR A 2 37.67 -63.10 25.26
N ASP A 3 37.79 -62.18 26.21
CA ASP A 3 38.95 -61.31 26.42
C ASP A 3 40.32 -62.00 26.20
N GLN A 4 41.32 -61.26 25.71
CA GLN A 4 42.49 -60.87 26.53
C GLN A 4 43.60 -60.19 25.71
N GLN A 5 43.76 -58.91 26.05
CA GLN A 5 44.98 -58.12 26.23
C GLN A 5 46.32 -58.89 26.35
N LEU A 6 47.40 -58.32 25.76
CA LEU A 6 48.72 -58.06 26.38
C LEU A 6 49.78 -57.64 25.33
N THR A 7 50.23 -56.38 25.38
CA THR A 7 51.61 -55.96 25.05
C THR A 7 52.45 -56.12 26.32
N PRO A 8 53.77 -56.44 26.27
CA PRO A 8 54.79 -55.43 25.89
C PRO A 8 56.13 -55.99 25.33
N GLY A 9 57.01 -55.08 24.89
CA GLY A 9 58.46 -55.31 24.90
C GLY A 9 59.18 -54.93 23.60
N ALA A 10 59.68 -53.69 23.53
CA ALA A 10 60.68 -53.28 22.55
C ALA A 10 62.02 -53.05 23.28
N PRO A 11 63.09 -53.79 22.97
CA PRO A 11 64.42 -53.49 23.48
C PRO A 11 65.30 -52.77 22.44
N GLY A 12 66.09 -51.83 22.95
CA GLY A 12 67.51 -51.68 22.57
C GLY A 12 67.85 -50.77 21.39
N GLN A 13 68.25 -49.53 21.70
CA GLN A 13 69.18 -48.76 20.86
C GLN A 13 70.62 -49.26 21.03
N PRO A 14 71.37 -49.36 19.92
CA PRO A 14 72.80 -49.04 19.86
C PRO A 14 72.99 -47.79 18.97
N GLY A 15 73.94 -46.89 19.12
CA GLY A 15 75.18 -46.78 19.88
C GLY A 15 75.89 -45.57 19.26
N ILE A 16 76.18 -44.53 20.06
CA ILE A 16 76.90 -43.33 19.60
C ILE A 16 78.39 -43.56 19.92
N PRO A 17 79.31 -43.45 18.95
CA PRO A 17 80.73 -43.53 19.25
C PRO A 17 81.31 -42.20 19.73
N ALA A 18 81.98 -42.31 20.87
CA ALA A 18 83.31 -41.82 21.20
C ALA A 18 83.63 -40.30 21.19
N GLN A 19 83.75 -39.82 22.43
CA GLN A 19 84.71 -38.85 22.98
C GLN A 19 85.95 -38.52 22.12
N GLN A 20 86.23 -37.22 22.02
CA GLN A 20 87.59 -36.68 22.00
C GLN A 20 87.85 -35.80 23.24
N SER A 21 89.11 -35.83 23.66
CA SER A 21 89.64 -35.61 24.99
C SER A 21 90.11 -34.18 25.30
N TRP A 22 89.92 -33.84 26.57
CA TRP A 22 90.57 -32.88 27.47
C TRP A 22 91.94 -32.28 27.11
N GLY A 23 92.11 -31.01 27.53
CA GLY A 23 93.38 -30.52 28.09
C GLY A 23 93.62 -29.03 27.91
N GLY A 24 93.65 -28.25 29.02
CA GLY A 24 94.25 -26.91 29.02
C GLY A 24 93.67 -25.93 30.03
N VAL A 25 94.11 -26.04 31.28
CA VAL A 25 93.80 -25.19 32.44
C VAL A 25 94.57 -23.87 32.37
N THR A 26 93.92 -22.74 32.70
CA THR A 26 94.59 -21.58 33.30
C THR A 26 93.76 -21.06 34.48
N GLN A 27 94.46 -20.74 35.56
CA GLN A 27 94.02 -20.66 36.96
C GLN A 27 93.90 -19.20 37.45
N VAL A 28 92.74 -18.90 38.05
CA VAL A 28 92.40 -18.09 39.26
C VAL A 28 92.88 -16.63 39.40
N GLU A 29 91.91 -15.75 39.76
CA GLU A 29 92.10 -14.57 40.63
C GLU A 29 90.83 -14.35 41.50
N PRO A 30 90.92 -13.90 42.79
CA PRO A 30 89.98 -14.27 43.85
C PRO A 30 88.82 -13.28 44.13
N GLU A 31 87.85 -13.78 44.90
CA GLU A 31 86.58 -13.18 45.31
C GLU A 31 86.70 -11.94 46.23
N GLY A 32 85.78 -10.98 46.05
CA GLY A 32 85.40 -9.95 47.04
C GLY A 32 83.97 -10.19 47.57
N PRO A 33 83.59 -9.61 48.73
CA PRO A 33 82.51 -10.13 49.58
C PRO A 33 81.09 -9.92 49.03
N ALA A 34 80.23 -10.92 49.24
CA ALA A 34 78.83 -10.94 48.81
C ALA A 34 77.91 -10.08 49.70
N THR A 35 77.21 -9.13 49.08
CA THR A 35 76.13 -8.33 49.69
C THR A 35 74.78 -9.00 49.40
N TRP A 36 74.01 -9.36 50.43
CA TRP A 36 72.64 -9.89 50.27
C TRP A 36 71.64 -8.78 49.92
N VAL A 37 71.03 -8.86 48.73
CA VAL A 37 69.94 -7.97 48.28
C VAL A 37 68.58 -8.63 48.58
N GLN A 38 67.69 -7.93 49.28
CA GLN A 38 66.28 -8.38 49.46
C GLN A 38 65.49 -8.26 48.14
N PRO A 39 64.61 -9.24 47.82
CA PRO A 39 63.81 -9.19 46.60
C PRO A 39 62.65 -8.17 46.72
N PRO A 40 62.33 -7.43 45.63
CA PRO A 40 61.25 -6.45 45.59
C PRO A 40 59.84 -7.10 45.59
N PRO A 41 58.79 -6.35 45.98
CA PRO A 41 57.43 -6.88 46.10
C PRO A 41 56.86 -7.37 44.75
N PRO A 42 55.96 -8.37 44.76
CA PRO A 42 55.46 -8.99 43.54
C PRO A 42 54.65 -8.00 42.70
N LYS A 43 55.10 -7.79 41.45
CA LYS A 43 54.36 -7.02 40.45
C LYS A 43 53.09 -7.79 40.05
N PRO A 44 51.94 -7.12 39.85
CA PRO A 44 50.71 -7.78 39.44
C PRO A 44 50.95 -8.61 38.18
N SER A 45 50.42 -9.84 38.19
CA SER A 45 50.80 -10.82 37.19
C SER A 45 50.31 -10.38 35.81
N LEU A 46 51.15 -10.58 34.78
CA LEU A 46 50.75 -10.33 33.40
C LEU A 46 49.55 -11.20 32.96
N LYS A 47 49.23 -12.26 33.72
CA LYS A 47 48.11 -13.18 33.46
C LYS A 47 46.76 -12.52 33.76
N ASP A 48 46.65 -11.74 34.84
CA ASP A 48 45.39 -11.09 35.23
C ASP A 48 44.94 -10.03 34.23
N ARG A 49 45.91 -9.28 33.67
CA ARG A 49 45.66 -8.29 32.61
C ARG A 49 45.21 -8.95 31.29
N ARG A 50 45.58 -10.20 31.04
CA ARG A 50 45.17 -10.96 29.84
C ARG A 50 43.73 -11.45 29.96
N VAL A 51 43.33 -11.91 31.14
CA VAL A 51 41.95 -12.37 31.41
C VAL A 51 40.96 -11.22 31.31
N LEU A 52 41.25 -10.08 31.95
CA LEU A 52 40.39 -8.88 31.87
C LEU A 52 40.20 -8.38 30.44
N ARG A 53 41.26 -8.38 29.63
CA ARG A 53 41.18 -8.02 28.20
C ARG A 53 40.36 -9.03 27.41
N ALA A 54 40.46 -10.32 27.73
CA ALA A 54 39.66 -11.35 27.08
C ALA A 54 38.16 -11.13 27.38
N VAL A 55 37.80 -10.92 28.65
CA VAL A 55 36.41 -10.63 29.05
C VAL A 55 35.89 -9.39 28.34
N ALA A 56 36.63 -8.27 28.37
CA ALA A 56 36.22 -7.05 27.69
C ALA A 56 36.00 -7.23 26.17
N ARG A 57 36.87 -8.00 25.51
CA ARG A 57 36.74 -8.31 24.08
C ARG A 57 35.51 -9.17 23.78
N TRP A 58 35.23 -10.16 24.61
CA TRP A 58 34.06 -11.00 24.46
C TRP A 58 32.76 -10.24 24.76
N THR A 59 32.73 -9.39 25.79
CA THR A 59 31.59 -8.52 26.06
C THR A 59 31.32 -7.57 24.89
N LEU A 60 32.38 -6.95 24.34
CA LEU A 60 32.25 -6.10 23.16
C LEU A 60 31.72 -6.88 21.95
N ALA A 61 32.23 -8.09 21.71
CA ALA A 61 31.75 -8.95 20.62
C ALA A 61 30.26 -9.30 20.78
N VAL A 62 29.83 -9.67 21.99
CA VAL A 62 28.41 -9.97 22.28
C VAL A 62 27.53 -8.74 22.07
N LEU A 63 27.97 -7.56 22.51
CA LEU A 63 27.20 -6.32 22.31
C LEU A 63 27.08 -5.96 20.83
N VAL A 64 28.17 -6.10 20.06
CA VAL A 64 28.15 -5.82 18.62
C VAL A 64 27.27 -6.82 17.87
N CYS A 65 27.46 -8.12 18.09
CA CYS A 65 26.68 -9.15 17.43
C CYS A 65 25.21 -9.11 17.84
N GLY A 66 24.93 -8.94 19.14
CA GLY A 66 23.57 -8.83 19.66
C GLY A 66 22.86 -7.57 19.18
N GLY A 67 23.56 -6.42 19.20
CA GLY A 67 23.01 -5.15 18.72
C GLY A 67 22.73 -5.16 17.22
N LEU A 68 23.66 -5.67 16.40
CA LEU A 68 23.44 -5.81 14.96
C LEU A 68 22.33 -6.81 14.67
N GLY A 69 22.32 -7.98 15.31
CA GLY A 69 21.29 -9.00 15.11
C GLY A 69 19.90 -8.51 15.50
N ALA A 70 19.75 -7.92 16.69
CA ALA A 70 18.48 -7.38 17.15
C ALA A 70 18.04 -6.16 16.33
N GLY A 71 18.97 -5.29 15.94
CA GLY A 71 18.68 -4.13 15.09
C GLY A 71 18.19 -4.53 13.70
N SER A 72 18.86 -5.49 13.06
CA SER A 72 18.43 -6.03 11.76
C SER A 72 17.09 -6.76 11.86
N ALA A 73 16.90 -7.58 12.90
CA ALA A 73 15.63 -8.25 13.13
C ALA A 73 14.50 -7.24 13.34
N TYR A 74 14.70 -6.24 14.20
CA TYR A 74 13.73 -5.17 14.45
C TYR A 74 13.37 -4.45 13.14
N ALA A 75 14.37 -3.98 12.39
CA ALA A 75 14.16 -3.28 11.14
C ALA A 75 13.32 -4.08 10.13
N ILE A 76 13.58 -5.38 9.98
CA ILE A 76 12.81 -6.24 9.07
C ILE A 76 11.40 -6.49 9.63
N THR A 77 11.26 -6.74 10.93
CA THR A 77 9.96 -7.07 11.53
C THR A 77 9.02 -5.87 11.66
N THR A 78 9.54 -4.64 11.62
CA THR A 78 8.72 -3.42 11.64
C THR A 78 8.38 -2.89 10.25
N MET A 79 9.05 -3.35 9.19
CA MET A 79 8.68 -2.99 7.82
C MET A 79 7.35 -3.62 7.46
N GLU A 80 6.54 -2.90 6.68
CA GLU A 80 5.42 -3.52 6.00
C GLU A 80 5.94 -4.52 4.96
N ARG A 81 5.17 -5.58 4.69
CA ARG A 81 5.57 -6.65 3.75
C ARG A 81 5.99 -6.10 2.38
N THR A 82 5.38 -4.99 1.96
CA THR A 82 5.64 -4.29 0.70
C THR A 82 6.98 -3.57 0.66
N ASP A 83 7.55 -3.23 1.82
CA ASP A 83 8.77 -2.43 1.93
C ASP A 83 10.01 -3.30 2.19
N VAL A 84 9.82 -4.60 2.39
CA VAL A 84 10.93 -5.55 2.56
C VAL A 84 11.64 -5.74 1.21
N PRO A 85 12.95 -5.45 1.12
CA PRO A 85 13.72 -5.64 -0.10
C PRO A 85 13.60 -7.07 -0.63
N GLY A 86 13.19 -7.22 -1.90
CA GLY A 86 12.99 -8.52 -2.55
C GLY A 86 11.65 -9.21 -2.28
N LEU A 87 10.81 -8.65 -1.41
CA LEU A 87 9.41 -9.08 -1.18
C LEU A 87 8.36 -8.03 -1.60
N ALA A 88 8.83 -6.84 -2.00
CA ALA A 88 7.97 -5.80 -2.56
C ALA A 88 7.14 -6.37 -3.73
N THR A 89 5.82 -6.37 -3.55
CA THR A 89 4.90 -6.76 -4.61
C THR A 89 4.83 -5.61 -5.61
N GLN A 90 4.91 -5.90 -6.90
CA GLN A 90 4.69 -4.87 -7.92
C GLN A 90 3.29 -4.28 -7.71
N SER A 91 3.17 -2.95 -7.84
CA SER A 91 1.86 -2.30 -7.77
C SER A 91 0.94 -2.90 -8.82
N ASP A 92 -0.26 -3.29 -8.40
CA ASP A 92 -1.33 -3.80 -9.27
C ASP A 92 -2.07 -2.65 -10.00
N GLY A 93 -1.58 -1.42 -9.86
CA GLY A 93 -2.15 -0.21 -10.46
C GLY A 93 -3.30 0.40 -9.67
N ARG A 94 -3.68 -0.18 -8.52
CA ARG A 94 -4.68 0.41 -7.63
C ARG A 94 -4.17 1.67 -6.97
N TRP A 95 -5.09 2.58 -6.67
CA TRP A 95 -4.81 3.77 -5.88
C TRP A 95 -5.11 3.52 -4.40
N GLU A 96 -4.34 4.20 -3.55
CA GLU A 96 -4.53 4.15 -2.10
C GLU A 96 -5.60 5.16 -1.70
N TYR A 97 -6.81 4.69 -1.40
CA TYR A 97 -7.88 5.53 -0.87
C TYR A 97 -7.83 5.55 0.66
N PRO A 98 -8.23 6.65 1.31
CA PRO A 98 -8.43 6.65 2.75
C PRO A 98 -9.55 5.68 3.14
N GLU A 99 -9.55 5.26 4.41
CA GLU A 99 -10.60 4.40 4.96
C GLU A 99 -11.98 5.05 4.75
N LEU A 100 -12.89 4.34 4.07
CA LEU A 100 -14.24 4.81 3.82
C LEU A 100 -15.13 4.56 5.05
N LYS A 101 -15.92 5.57 5.39
CA LYS A 101 -16.92 5.49 6.46
C LYS A 101 -18.23 6.02 5.93
N LEU A 102 -19.30 5.26 6.13
CA LEU A 102 -20.64 5.73 5.81
C LEU A 102 -21.01 6.90 6.73
N PRO A 103 -21.60 7.97 6.19
CA PRO A 103 -22.00 9.11 7.00
C PRO A 103 -23.13 8.76 7.95
N ALA A 104 -23.20 9.48 9.07
CA ALA A 104 -24.30 9.34 10.00
C ALA A 104 -25.59 9.86 9.36
N LEU A 105 -26.67 9.09 9.46
CA LEU A 105 -27.96 9.51 8.94
C LEU A 105 -28.63 10.53 9.87
N PRO A 106 -29.45 11.44 9.31
CA PRO A 106 -30.30 12.29 10.13
C PRO A 106 -31.18 11.45 11.07
N ALA A 107 -31.45 11.97 12.27
CA ALA A 107 -32.19 11.24 13.29
C ALA A 107 -33.54 10.72 12.78
N GLY A 108 -33.80 9.42 12.99
CA GLY A 108 -35.03 8.75 12.56
C GLY A 108 -35.15 8.50 11.06
N LYS A 109 -34.10 8.78 10.27
CA LYS A 109 -34.07 8.45 8.85
C LYS A 109 -33.46 7.05 8.62
N PRO A 110 -34.13 6.20 7.84
CA PRO A 110 -33.61 4.86 7.50
C PRO A 110 -32.46 4.93 6.49
N GLN A 111 -31.68 3.85 6.40
CA GLN A 111 -30.71 3.64 5.31
C GLN A 111 -31.42 3.48 3.96
N PRO A 112 -30.76 3.76 2.83
CA PRO A 112 -31.26 3.34 1.53
C PRO A 112 -31.45 1.81 1.51
N PHE A 113 -32.41 1.32 0.72
CA PHE A 113 -32.73 -0.11 0.54
C PHE A 113 -33.19 -0.90 1.78
N GLY A 114 -33.28 -0.28 2.96
CA GLY A 114 -33.86 -0.92 4.14
C GLY A 114 -35.39 -1.05 4.03
N GLU A 115 -35.98 -2.01 4.73
CA GLU A 115 -37.45 -2.20 4.74
C GLU A 115 -38.23 -0.95 5.17
N ALA A 116 -37.63 -0.12 6.03
CA ALA A 116 -38.20 1.15 6.48
C ALA A 116 -38.08 2.29 5.42
N ASN A 117 -37.43 2.04 4.28
CA ASN A 117 -37.20 2.96 3.18
C ASN A 117 -37.54 2.35 1.81
N PRO A 118 -38.82 2.01 1.56
CA PRO A 118 -39.23 1.43 0.29
C PRO A 118 -39.06 2.38 -0.91
N GLY A 119 -38.81 3.67 -0.65
CA GLY A 119 -38.50 4.65 -1.68
C GLY A 119 -37.02 4.74 -2.05
N GLU A 120 -36.15 3.97 -1.36
CA GLU A 120 -34.70 3.91 -1.62
C GLU A 120 -34.03 5.29 -1.60
N ILE A 121 -34.55 6.16 -0.71
CA ILE A 121 -34.10 7.55 -0.63
C ILE A 121 -32.78 7.62 0.12
N HIS A 122 -31.76 8.22 -0.49
CA HIS A 122 -30.53 8.54 0.20
C HIS A 122 -30.77 9.72 1.13
N HIS A 123 -30.75 9.51 2.45
CA HIS A 123 -30.97 10.58 3.43
C HIS A 123 -29.69 11.26 3.93
N ALA A 124 -28.51 10.69 3.66
CA ALA A 124 -27.23 11.32 3.98
C ALA A 124 -26.98 12.57 3.12
N ALA A 125 -26.09 13.46 3.56
CA ALA A 125 -25.63 14.57 2.73
C ALA A 125 -24.86 14.02 1.52
N LEU A 126 -25.21 14.45 0.30
CA LEU A 126 -24.60 13.93 -0.93
C LEU A 126 -23.09 14.20 -0.98
N THR A 127 -22.65 15.32 -0.41
CA THR A 127 -21.22 15.66 -0.27
C THR A 127 -20.43 14.65 0.57
N GLU A 128 -21.08 13.93 1.49
CA GLU A 128 -20.44 12.91 2.33
C GLU A 128 -20.46 11.52 1.67
N LEU A 129 -21.17 11.37 0.55
CA LEU A 129 -21.23 10.13 -0.23
C LEU A 129 -20.27 10.15 -1.44
N LEU A 130 -19.49 11.22 -1.63
CA LEU A 130 -18.48 11.31 -2.69
C LEU A 130 -17.17 10.64 -2.27
N LEU A 131 -16.68 9.72 -3.11
CA LEU A 131 -15.39 9.06 -2.93
C LEU A 131 -14.27 10.09 -2.71
N PRO A 132 -13.50 9.99 -1.62
CA PRO A 132 -12.36 10.86 -1.40
C PRO A 132 -11.26 10.67 -2.44
N ALA A 133 -10.47 11.70 -2.67
CA ALA A 133 -9.29 11.58 -3.54
C ALA A 133 -8.28 10.60 -2.92
N PRO A 134 -7.58 9.79 -3.75
CA PRO A 134 -6.56 8.88 -3.26
C PRO A 134 -5.32 9.63 -2.75
N ALA A 135 -4.48 8.93 -1.98
CA ALA A 135 -3.21 9.44 -1.51
C ALA A 135 -2.33 9.92 -2.67
N GLY A 136 -1.72 11.09 -2.50
CA GLY A 136 -0.87 11.72 -3.51
C GLY A 136 -1.62 12.38 -4.67
N ALA A 137 -2.96 12.38 -4.67
CA ALA A 137 -3.74 13.14 -5.65
C ALA A 137 -3.48 14.65 -5.53
N LYS A 138 -3.54 15.34 -6.66
CA LYS A 138 -3.37 16.79 -6.79
C LYS A 138 -4.65 17.43 -7.27
N GLY A 139 -4.82 18.72 -6.97
CA GLY A 139 -5.96 19.50 -7.45
C GLY A 139 -7.31 18.98 -6.97
N ASP A 140 -7.34 18.28 -5.83
CA ASP A 140 -8.59 17.83 -5.22
C ASP A 140 -9.47 19.02 -4.87
N THR A 141 -10.66 19.07 -5.48
CA THR A 141 -11.62 20.16 -5.28
C THR A 141 -12.43 20.01 -4.00
N GLY A 142 -12.34 18.85 -3.34
CA GLY A 142 -13.24 18.47 -2.25
C GLY A 142 -14.67 18.23 -2.77
N ALA A 143 -15.52 17.69 -1.89
CA ALA A 143 -16.94 17.52 -2.20
C ALA A 143 -17.67 18.86 -2.12
N LYS A 144 -18.35 19.27 -3.19
CA LYS A 144 -19.09 20.54 -3.23
C LYS A 144 -20.33 20.44 -4.09
N ALA A 145 -21.33 21.27 -3.79
CA ALA A 145 -22.48 21.45 -4.66
C ALA A 145 -22.07 22.15 -5.97
N VAL A 146 -22.70 21.76 -7.07
CA VAL A 146 -22.49 22.33 -8.41
C VAL A 146 -23.82 22.59 -9.11
N LYS A 147 -23.80 23.44 -10.13
CA LYS A 147 -25.00 23.75 -10.93
C LYS A 147 -25.25 22.68 -12.00
N SER A 148 -26.48 22.60 -12.50
CA SER A 148 -26.85 21.75 -13.65
C SER A 148 -25.97 22.02 -14.88
N SER A 149 -25.57 23.27 -15.10
CA SER A 149 -24.67 23.63 -16.20
C SER A 149 -23.27 23.04 -16.04
N GLU A 150 -22.75 22.98 -14.82
CA GLU A 150 -21.43 22.40 -14.52
C GLU A 150 -21.44 20.87 -14.66
N PHE A 151 -22.56 20.22 -14.35
CA PHE A 151 -22.76 18.80 -14.68
C PHE A 151 -22.87 18.59 -16.19
N ALA A 152 -23.62 19.43 -16.89
CA ALA A 152 -23.78 19.33 -18.34
C ALA A 152 -22.46 19.59 -19.11
N GLU A 153 -21.51 20.33 -18.54
CA GLU A 153 -20.16 20.50 -19.12
C GLU A 153 -19.37 19.19 -19.24
N GLN A 154 -19.79 18.11 -18.59
CA GLN A 154 -19.19 16.79 -18.80
C GLN A 154 -19.49 16.23 -20.18
N TYR A 155 -20.52 16.73 -20.84
CA TYR A 155 -21.04 16.23 -22.10
C TYR A 155 -20.64 17.13 -23.28
N VAL A 156 -20.68 16.57 -24.48
CA VAL A 156 -20.44 17.32 -25.71
C VAL A 156 -21.43 18.48 -25.82
N LYS A 157 -21.00 19.56 -26.47
CA LYS A 157 -21.72 20.84 -26.50
C LYS A 157 -23.17 20.69 -26.97
N GLU A 158 -23.41 19.78 -27.90
CA GLU A 158 -24.69 19.51 -28.54
C GLU A 158 -25.73 18.97 -27.54
N GLU A 159 -25.30 18.20 -26.54
CA GLU A 159 -26.18 17.53 -25.57
C GLU A 159 -26.44 18.35 -24.30
N ARG A 160 -25.60 19.36 -24.03
CA ARG A 160 -25.66 20.11 -22.75
C ARG A 160 -27.02 20.75 -22.48
N THR A 161 -27.68 21.24 -23.51
CA THR A 161 -28.99 21.89 -23.38
C THR A 161 -30.06 20.89 -22.93
N ASP A 162 -30.06 19.70 -23.53
CA ASP A 162 -31.02 18.65 -23.21
C ASP A 162 -30.76 18.09 -21.82
N ILE A 163 -29.50 17.99 -21.41
CA ILE A 163 -29.12 17.58 -20.04
C ILE A 163 -29.58 18.60 -19.01
N VAL A 164 -29.35 19.90 -19.24
CA VAL A 164 -29.82 20.95 -18.31
C VAL A 164 -31.36 20.95 -18.22
N ASN A 165 -32.05 20.86 -19.36
CA ASN A 165 -33.51 20.79 -19.38
C ASN A 165 -34.02 19.52 -18.70
N GLY A 166 -33.42 18.36 -18.97
CA GLY A 166 -33.76 17.09 -18.35
C GLY A 166 -33.60 17.14 -16.83
N LEU A 167 -32.48 17.66 -16.33
CA LEU A 167 -32.28 17.83 -14.88
C LEU A 167 -33.37 18.69 -14.25
N ARG A 168 -33.83 19.75 -14.94
CA ARG A 168 -34.94 20.58 -14.47
C ARG A 168 -36.27 19.83 -14.52
N ASP A 169 -36.57 19.20 -15.65
CA ASP A 169 -37.88 18.62 -15.95
C ASP A 169 -38.14 17.34 -15.13
N PHE A 170 -37.09 16.58 -14.84
CA PHE A 170 -37.12 15.43 -13.92
C PHE A 170 -36.84 15.81 -12.46
N GLY A 171 -36.69 17.11 -12.17
CA GLY A 171 -36.69 17.62 -10.80
C GLY A 171 -35.47 17.28 -9.96
N ALA A 172 -34.27 17.27 -10.56
CA ALA A 172 -33.00 17.13 -9.85
C ALA A 172 -32.95 18.11 -8.66
N ARG A 173 -32.69 17.57 -7.47
CA ARG A 173 -32.77 18.30 -6.19
C ARG A 173 -31.43 18.85 -5.76
N GLU A 174 -30.38 18.07 -5.99
CA GLU A 174 -29.04 18.37 -5.54
C GLU A 174 -28.05 17.73 -6.51
N ILE A 175 -27.00 18.47 -6.84
CA ILE A 175 -25.87 17.96 -7.61
C ILE A 175 -24.61 18.30 -6.83
N VAL A 176 -23.82 17.29 -6.54
CA VAL A 176 -22.50 17.45 -5.94
C VAL A 176 -21.43 16.86 -6.83
N ALA A 177 -20.23 17.41 -6.74
CA ALA A 177 -19.09 16.91 -7.47
C ALA A 177 -17.83 16.93 -6.62
N ARG A 178 -16.88 16.07 -7.00
CA ARG A 178 -15.48 16.11 -6.58
C ARG A 178 -14.61 15.72 -7.76
N SER A 179 -13.45 16.34 -7.87
CA SER A 179 -12.48 16.06 -8.93
C SER A 179 -11.08 16.10 -8.39
N TRP A 180 -10.19 15.31 -8.95
CA TRP A 180 -8.76 15.29 -8.63
C TRP A 180 -7.95 14.77 -9.81
N THR A 181 -6.64 15.02 -9.78
CA THR A 181 -5.67 14.36 -10.67
C THR A 181 -4.86 13.35 -9.85
N ALA A 182 -4.94 12.08 -10.21
CA ALA A 182 -4.23 11.00 -9.55
C ALA A 182 -2.70 11.10 -9.76
N PRO A 183 -1.88 10.41 -8.96
CA PRO A 183 -0.41 10.47 -9.07
C PRO A 183 0.15 10.13 -10.46
N ASN A 184 -0.55 9.25 -11.19
CA ASN A 184 -0.19 8.85 -12.56
C ASN A 184 -0.63 9.86 -13.64
N GLY A 185 -1.26 10.98 -13.27
CA GLY A 185 -1.77 12.00 -14.20
C GLY A 185 -3.21 11.80 -14.66
N THR A 186 -3.89 10.72 -14.24
CA THR A 186 -5.31 10.51 -14.61
C THR A 186 -6.19 11.53 -13.90
N GLU A 187 -6.94 12.30 -14.67
CA GLU A 187 -7.99 13.19 -14.17
C GLU A 187 -9.23 12.35 -13.82
N SER A 188 -9.75 12.54 -12.62
CA SER A 188 -10.93 11.85 -12.12
C SER A 188 -11.97 12.88 -11.70
N ARG A 189 -13.23 12.61 -12.06
CA ARG A 189 -14.38 13.45 -11.75
C ARG A 189 -15.53 12.56 -11.34
N ILE A 190 -16.16 12.86 -10.21
CA ILE A 190 -17.35 12.16 -9.74
C ILE A 190 -18.45 13.17 -9.49
N TYR A 191 -19.64 12.87 -10.00
CA TYR A 191 -20.86 13.62 -9.75
C TYR A 191 -21.90 12.71 -9.12
N LEU A 192 -22.66 13.24 -8.17
CA LEU A 192 -23.90 12.61 -7.69
C LEU A 192 -25.05 13.58 -7.92
N VAL A 193 -26.14 13.08 -8.48
CA VAL A 193 -27.39 13.81 -8.74
C VAL A 193 -28.51 13.13 -7.98
N ARG A 194 -29.15 13.84 -7.05
CA ARG A 194 -30.33 13.34 -6.33
C ARG A 194 -31.61 13.75 -7.05
N PHE A 195 -32.52 12.81 -7.24
CA PHE A 195 -33.86 13.00 -7.80
C PHE A 195 -34.94 12.86 -6.71
N PRO A 196 -36.21 13.22 -7.01
CA PRO A 196 -37.30 13.06 -6.04
C PRO A 196 -37.61 11.61 -5.67
N SER A 197 -37.32 10.65 -6.55
CA SER A 197 -37.49 9.21 -6.34
C SER A 197 -36.72 8.41 -7.39
N VAL A 198 -36.65 7.09 -7.19
CA VAL A 198 -36.10 6.12 -8.16
C VAL A 198 -36.67 6.34 -9.56
N GLY A 199 -37.99 6.37 -9.71
CA GLY A 199 -38.64 6.55 -11.02
C GLY A 199 -38.30 7.86 -11.76
N TYR A 200 -37.99 8.95 -11.05
CA TYR A 200 -37.53 10.20 -11.71
C TYR A 200 -36.07 10.09 -12.18
N LYS A 201 -35.22 9.42 -11.39
CA LYS A 201 -33.85 9.09 -11.78
C LYS A 201 -33.85 8.19 -13.02
N ASP A 202 -34.66 7.13 -13.01
CA ASP A 202 -34.75 6.17 -14.13
C ASP A 202 -35.25 6.86 -15.39
N ALA A 203 -36.32 7.66 -15.27
CA ALA A 203 -36.84 8.38 -16.42
C ALA A 203 -35.83 9.39 -17.00
N PHE A 204 -35.03 10.05 -16.15
CA PHE A 204 -33.92 10.89 -16.61
C PHE A 204 -32.85 10.07 -17.34
N MET A 205 -32.45 8.91 -16.79
CA MET A 205 -31.50 8.03 -17.45
C MET A 205 -32.00 7.57 -18.82
N ASP A 206 -33.21 7.01 -18.87
CA ASP A 206 -33.79 6.41 -20.07
C ASP A 206 -34.15 7.44 -21.15
N THR A 207 -34.51 8.66 -20.76
CA THR A 207 -34.98 9.68 -21.73
C THR A 207 -33.86 10.62 -22.17
N ILE A 208 -32.93 10.94 -21.27
CA ILE A 208 -31.92 11.99 -21.49
C ILE A 208 -30.53 11.40 -21.71
N LEU A 209 -30.14 10.40 -20.92
CA LEU A 209 -28.79 9.84 -21.01
C LEU A 209 -28.68 8.69 -21.99
N ALA A 210 -29.66 7.80 -22.05
CA ALA A 210 -29.63 6.61 -22.89
C ALA A 210 -30.95 6.42 -23.66
N PRO A 211 -31.39 7.42 -24.46
CA PRO A 211 -32.63 7.32 -25.21
C PRO A 211 -32.62 6.08 -26.12
N GLY A 212 -33.55 5.16 -25.88
CA GLY A 212 -33.66 3.93 -26.68
C GLY A 212 -32.64 2.83 -26.36
N GLY A 213 -31.92 2.93 -25.25
CA GLY A 213 -30.95 1.92 -24.81
C GLY A 213 -29.54 2.08 -25.41
N ASP A 214 -29.23 3.27 -25.93
CA ASP A 214 -27.89 3.62 -26.40
C ASP A 214 -26.85 3.65 -25.26
N VAL A 215 -25.56 3.58 -25.61
CA VAL A 215 -24.37 3.52 -24.71
C VAL A 215 -24.11 4.79 -23.88
N GLY A 216 -25.14 5.61 -23.66
CA GLY A 216 -25.08 6.87 -22.93
C GLY A 216 -24.83 8.10 -23.80
N ALA A 217 -25.08 9.27 -23.22
CA ALA A 217 -24.81 10.59 -23.78
C ALA A 217 -23.29 10.80 -23.92
N ASN A 218 -22.87 11.46 -25.01
CA ASN A 218 -21.46 11.62 -25.36
C ASN A 218 -20.75 12.56 -24.37
N LEU A 219 -19.68 12.07 -23.76
CA LEU A 219 -18.88 12.82 -22.79
C LEU A 219 -17.71 13.55 -23.45
N GLU A 220 -17.54 14.82 -23.07
CA GLU A 220 -16.46 15.70 -23.53
C GLU A 220 -15.10 15.14 -23.12
N GLY A 221 -14.20 14.97 -24.10
CA GLY A 221 -12.85 14.46 -23.88
C GLY A 221 -12.76 12.97 -23.55
N VAL A 222 -13.88 12.26 -23.54
CA VAL A 222 -13.92 10.79 -23.44
C VAL A 222 -14.01 10.18 -24.83
N GLY A 223 -14.82 10.70 -25.74
CA GLY A 223 -15.04 10.11 -27.07
C GLY A 223 -16.19 9.11 -27.06
N SER A 224 -16.37 8.37 -28.15
CA SER A 224 -17.46 7.39 -28.25
C SER A 224 -17.16 6.16 -27.37
N THR A 225 -18.19 5.74 -26.63
CA THR A 225 -18.10 4.69 -25.62
C THR A 225 -18.69 3.38 -26.11
N ALA A 226 -18.17 2.28 -25.58
CA ALA A 226 -18.70 0.92 -25.70
C ALA A 226 -18.78 0.28 -24.31
N ILE A 227 -19.63 -0.73 -24.16
CA ILE A 227 -19.76 -1.47 -22.88
C ILE A 227 -18.40 -2.07 -22.50
N ASP A 228 -17.97 -1.89 -21.25
CA ASP A 228 -16.78 -2.56 -20.72
C ASP A 228 -17.11 -4.03 -20.41
N GLU A 229 -16.89 -4.91 -21.37
CA GLU A 229 -17.14 -6.35 -21.24
C GLU A 229 -16.32 -7.03 -20.13
N ARG A 230 -15.26 -6.37 -19.62
CA ARG A 230 -14.45 -6.87 -18.51
C ARG A 230 -14.90 -6.33 -17.15
N TRP A 231 -15.96 -5.52 -17.11
CA TRP A 231 -16.60 -5.17 -15.85
C TRP A 231 -17.38 -6.37 -15.33
N GLU A 232 -16.93 -6.91 -14.20
CA GLU A 232 -17.66 -7.90 -13.43
C GLU A 232 -18.15 -7.22 -12.16
N ASN A 233 -19.47 -7.21 -11.93
CA ASN A 233 -20.01 -6.66 -10.69
C ASN A 233 -19.44 -7.46 -9.51
N PRO A 234 -18.61 -6.86 -8.64
CA PRO A 234 -17.78 -7.63 -7.71
C PRO A 234 -18.55 -8.13 -6.49
N ARG A 235 -19.82 -7.73 -6.31
CA ARG A 235 -20.66 -8.17 -5.20
C ARG A 235 -22.09 -8.41 -5.63
N GLU A 236 -22.49 -9.67 -5.56
CA GLU A 236 -23.89 -10.07 -5.56
C GLU A 236 -24.60 -9.40 -4.37
N GLY A 237 -25.74 -8.75 -4.62
CA GLY A 237 -26.54 -8.07 -3.59
C GLY A 237 -26.32 -6.57 -3.42
N TRP A 238 -25.51 -5.92 -4.27
CA TRP A 238 -25.55 -4.46 -4.36
C TRP A 238 -26.81 -3.99 -5.08
N ASN A 239 -27.59 -3.12 -4.43
CA ASN A 239 -28.80 -2.51 -4.99
C ASN A 239 -28.49 -1.30 -5.89
N THR A 240 -27.31 -1.31 -6.51
CA THR A 240 -26.85 -0.29 -7.44
C THR A 240 -26.64 -0.93 -8.80
N GLU A 241 -27.27 -0.36 -9.82
CA GLU A 241 -27.07 -0.75 -11.20
C GLU A 241 -25.85 -0.04 -11.78
N HIS A 242 -24.99 -0.78 -12.48
CA HIS A 242 -23.74 -0.28 -13.06
C HIS A 242 -23.82 -0.28 -14.58
N TYR A 243 -23.64 0.90 -15.17
CA TYR A 243 -23.47 1.05 -16.62
C TYR A 243 -22.04 1.51 -16.87
N VAL A 244 -21.15 0.56 -17.13
CA VAL A 244 -19.71 0.78 -17.22
C VAL A 244 -19.26 0.72 -18.67
N TYR A 245 -18.56 1.76 -19.09
CA TYR A 245 -18.16 1.96 -20.46
C TYR A 245 -16.67 2.25 -20.57
N GLU A 246 -16.09 1.75 -21.65
CA GLU A 246 -14.75 2.12 -22.11
C GLU A 246 -14.83 2.83 -23.45
N THR A 247 -13.79 3.60 -23.73
CA THR A 247 -13.69 4.34 -24.98
C THR A 247 -13.29 3.45 -26.13
N ASN A 248 -13.82 3.73 -27.32
CA ASN A 248 -13.28 3.18 -28.56
C ASN A 248 -11.87 3.75 -28.82
N GLU A 249 -11.14 3.19 -29.78
CA GLU A 249 -9.68 3.38 -30.00
C GLU A 249 -9.18 4.85 -30.08
N GLU A 250 -10.07 5.83 -30.17
CA GLU A 250 -9.77 7.28 -30.19
C GLU A 250 -9.98 8.00 -28.84
N GLY A 251 -10.55 7.36 -27.82
CA GLY A 251 -10.90 8.00 -26.56
C GLY A 251 -9.90 7.75 -25.42
N ASP A 252 -9.69 8.80 -24.61
CA ASP A 252 -8.71 8.81 -23.51
C ASP A 252 -9.34 8.48 -22.13
N GLY A 253 -10.61 8.05 -22.09
CA GLY A 253 -11.40 7.99 -20.87
C GLY A 253 -12.18 6.70 -20.59
N ARG A 254 -12.67 6.57 -19.36
CA ARG A 254 -13.57 5.52 -18.88
C ARG A 254 -14.69 6.15 -18.06
N VAL A 255 -15.89 5.58 -18.17
CA VAL A 255 -17.11 6.18 -17.64
C VAL A 255 -17.96 5.12 -16.98
N ALA A 256 -18.55 5.45 -15.83
CA ALA A 256 -19.59 4.63 -15.24
C ALA A 256 -20.76 5.50 -14.76
N TYR A 257 -21.98 5.07 -15.07
CA TYR A 257 -23.17 5.52 -14.37
C TYR A 257 -23.55 4.53 -13.28
N LEU A 258 -23.92 5.05 -12.11
CA LEU A 258 -24.30 4.30 -10.93
C LEU A 258 -25.74 4.67 -10.57
N ALA A 259 -26.69 3.78 -10.83
CA ALA A 259 -28.09 3.99 -10.51
C ALA A 259 -28.37 3.38 -9.12
N SER A 260 -28.45 4.21 -8.08
CA SER A 260 -28.69 3.77 -6.69
C SER A 260 -29.89 4.49 -6.11
N GLY A 261 -31.04 3.81 -6.01
CA GLY A 261 -32.28 4.40 -5.50
C GLY A 261 -32.64 5.72 -6.20
N ASP A 262 -32.81 6.79 -5.43
CA ASP A 262 -33.09 8.15 -5.94
C ASP A 262 -31.86 8.91 -6.48
N THR A 263 -30.68 8.31 -6.49
CA THR A 263 -29.42 8.98 -6.80
C THR A 263 -28.75 8.38 -8.03
N LEU A 264 -28.32 9.26 -8.94
CA LEU A 264 -27.46 8.93 -10.08
C LEU A 264 -26.02 9.35 -9.78
N GLY A 265 -25.10 8.38 -9.83
CA GLY A 265 -23.67 8.65 -9.85
C GLY A 265 -23.12 8.66 -11.28
N LEU A 266 -22.16 9.55 -11.54
CA LEU A 266 -21.33 9.56 -12.73
C LEU A 266 -19.87 9.56 -12.30
N VAL A 267 -19.10 8.56 -12.71
CA VAL A 267 -17.65 8.45 -12.50
C VAL A 267 -16.97 8.56 -13.86
N VAL A 268 -16.11 9.57 -14.03
CA VAL A 268 -15.32 9.77 -15.25
C VAL A 268 -13.84 9.78 -14.88
N GLN A 269 -13.04 8.99 -15.60
CA GLN A 269 -11.59 9.06 -15.54
C GLN A 269 -11.03 9.24 -16.93
N SER A 270 -10.07 10.14 -17.10
CA SER A 270 -9.43 10.41 -18.38
C SER A 270 -7.93 10.67 -18.21
N HIS A 271 -7.13 10.17 -19.14
CA HIS A 271 -5.71 10.51 -19.20
C HIS A 271 -5.32 10.83 -20.62
N LYS A 272 -4.98 12.09 -20.87
CA LYS A 272 -4.63 12.59 -22.20
C LYS A 272 -3.48 11.78 -22.84
N GLY A 273 -3.72 11.25 -24.03
CA GLY A 273 -2.76 10.53 -24.87
C GLY A 273 -2.41 9.10 -24.43
N ARG A 274 -3.04 8.57 -23.37
CA ARG A 274 -2.79 7.20 -22.89
C ARG A 274 -4.05 6.42 -22.57
N GLY A 275 -5.16 7.09 -22.29
CA GLY A 275 -6.33 6.45 -21.71
C GLY A 275 -6.23 6.25 -20.20
N ALA A 276 -7.37 6.26 -19.52
CA ALA A 276 -7.45 5.89 -18.11
C ALA A 276 -7.25 4.37 -17.92
N ASP A 277 -6.37 4.00 -16.98
CA ASP A 277 -6.12 2.60 -16.64
C ASP A 277 -7.38 1.95 -16.06
N ARG A 278 -7.68 0.71 -16.47
CA ARG A 278 -8.92 -0.01 -16.09
C ARG A 278 -9.01 -0.32 -14.59
N THR A 279 -7.93 -0.82 -14.01
CA THR A 279 -7.90 -1.26 -12.60
C THR A 279 -8.26 -0.14 -11.62
N PRO A 280 -7.61 1.05 -11.64
CA PRO A 280 -7.99 2.14 -10.74
C PRO A 280 -9.38 2.71 -11.03
N PHE A 281 -9.83 2.66 -12.28
CA PHE A 281 -11.19 3.06 -12.64
C PHE A 281 -12.24 2.12 -12.02
N HIS A 282 -12.12 0.81 -12.24
CA HIS A 282 -12.99 -0.19 -11.62
C HIS A 282 -12.96 -0.09 -10.09
N GLN A 283 -11.78 0.09 -9.49
CA GLN A 283 -11.66 0.33 -8.06
C GLN A 283 -12.48 1.55 -7.60
N SER A 284 -12.43 2.66 -8.35
CA SER A 284 -13.19 3.87 -8.02
C SER A 284 -14.69 3.64 -8.10
N VAL A 285 -15.16 2.91 -9.12
CA VAL A 285 -16.58 2.52 -9.27
C VAL A 285 -17.05 1.69 -8.09
N VAL A 286 -16.26 0.70 -7.68
CA VAL A 286 -16.54 -0.16 -6.51
C VAL A 286 -16.61 0.64 -5.22
N LEU A 287 -15.62 1.50 -4.98
CA LEU A 287 -15.55 2.31 -3.76
C LEU A 287 -16.67 3.34 -3.70
N GLN A 288 -17.02 3.96 -4.84
CA GLN A 288 -18.17 4.86 -4.92
C GLN A 288 -19.49 4.12 -4.70
N THR A 289 -19.62 2.90 -5.22
CA THR A 289 -20.82 2.07 -4.99
C THR A 289 -20.98 1.73 -3.50
N GLN A 290 -19.88 1.45 -2.79
CA GLN A 290 -19.94 1.19 -1.34
C GLN A 290 -20.46 2.39 -0.54
N LEU A 291 -20.23 3.62 -1.00
CA LEU A 291 -20.78 4.81 -0.37
C LEU A 291 -22.27 5.01 -0.69
N LEU A 292 -22.78 4.41 -1.77
CA LEU A 292 -24.18 4.50 -2.19
C LEU A 292 -25.03 3.29 -1.76
N SER A 293 -24.44 2.30 -1.09
CA SER A 293 -25.12 1.09 -0.59
C SER A 293 -25.54 1.28 0.86
#